data_AF-A0A559RID0-F1
#
_entry.id   AF-A0A559RID0-F1
#
_cell.length_a   1.000
_cell.length_b   1.000
_cell.length_c   1.000
_cell.angle_alpha   90.00
_cell.angle_beta   90.00
_cell.angle_gamma   90.00
#
_symmetry.space_group_name_H-M   'P 1'
#
loop_
_entity.id
_entity.type
_entity.pdbx_description
1 polymer ?
#
loop_
_entity_poly.entity_id
_entity_poly.type
_entity_poly.pdbx_seq_one_letter_code
_entity_poly.pdbx_strand_id
1 'polypeptide(L)'
;MNKLKSELISIIGIGAFTYLSISGFFIMIKDILRDLFIILNTDNALNFWTTEIVIFVLFTITSFLAIKLLFRGIEKSEFKTRKIFITLFIGFFVIQILQFLYSYFGTDYVIENHNEKFRDFYGYLRENSMLGFYSSLIGICKYLMFGIIILIGKKTVANTVYN
;
A
#
# COMPACT_ATOMS: atom_id res chain seq x y z
N MET A 1 21.66 -12.68 -25.17
CA MET A 1 21.70 -13.01 -23.71
C MET A 1 21.48 -11.80 -22.80
N ASN A 2 22.07 -10.62 -23.07
CA ASN A 2 21.90 -9.42 -22.22
C ASN A 2 20.49 -8.81 -22.24
N LYS A 3 19.79 -8.86 -23.37
CA LYS A 3 18.42 -8.31 -23.51
C LYS A 3 17.39 -9.05 -22.66
N LEU A 4 17.40 -10.39 -22.69
CA LEU A 4 16.51 -11.24 -21.89
C LEU A 4 16.72 -11.03 -20.38
N LYS A 5 17.99 -10.92 -19.93
CA LYS A 5 18.32 -10.60 -18.54
C LYS A 5 17.79 -9.23 -18.13
N SER A 6 17.99 -8.21 -18.97
CA SER A 6 17.50 -6.85 -18.71
C SER A 6 15.97 -6.76 -18.64
N GLU A 7 15.27 -7.53 -19.48
CA GLU A 7 13.80 -7.59 -19.49
C GLU A 7 13.26 -8.30 -18.24
N LEU A 8 13.88 -9.43 -17.83
CA LEU A 8 13.54 -10.13 -16.60
C LEU A 8 13.69 -9.23 -15.37
N ILE A 9 14.83 -8.53 -15.26
CA ILE A 9 15.08 -7.57 -14.17
C ILE A 9 14.01 -6.47 -14.15
N SER A 10 13.63 -5.96 -15.32
CA SER A 10 12.62 -4.91 -15.41
C SER A 10 11.25 -5.41 -14.95
N ILE A 11 10.86 -6.65 -15.27
CA ILE A 11 9.58 -7.24 -14.86
C ILE A 11 9.54 -7.48 -13.35
N ILE A 12 10.60 -8.07 -12.78
CA ILE A 12 10.71 -8.27 -11.33
C ILE A 12 10.66 -6.91 -10.62
N GLY A 13 11.40 -5.93 -11.14
CA GLY A 13 11.40 -4.56 -10.63
C GLY A 13 10.02 -3.91 -10.68
N ILE A 14 9.28 -4.05 -11.78
CA ILE A 14 7.90 -3.53 -11.89
C ILE A 14 7.01 -4.13 -10.81
N GLY A 15 7.04 -5.45 -10.61
CA GLY A 15 6.25 -6.10 -9.56
C GLY A 15 6.59 -5.58 -8.17
N ALA A 16 7.89 -5.53 -7.85
CA ALA A 16 8.38 -5.07 -6.56
C ALA A 16 8.03 -3.59 -6.30
N PHE A 17 8.33 -2.69 -7.24
CA PHE A 17 8.02 -1.26 -7.08
C PHE A 17 6.52 -0.98 -7.08
N THR A 18 5.71 -1.77 -7.79
CA THR A 18 4.24 -1.66 -7.69
C THR A 18 3.78 -1.98 -6.28
N TYR A 19 4.20 -3.13 -5.74
CA TYR A 19 3.84 -3.52 -4.38
C TYR A 19 4.30 -2.49 -3.34
N LEU A 20 5.58 -2.10 -3.40
CA LEU A 20 6.17 -1.16 -2.44
C LEU A 20 5.50 0.20 -2.49
N SER A 21 5.18 0.70 -3.69
CA SER A 21 4.47 1.97 -3.86
C SER A 21 3.07 1.91 -3.24
N ILE A 22 2.28 0.89 -3.60
CA ILE A 22 0.91 0.76 -3.09
C ILE A 22 0.94 0.55 -1.56
N SER A 23 1.81 -0.33 -1.07
CA SER A 23 1.96 -0.59 0.36
C SER A 23 2.38 0.65 1.13
N GLY A 24 3.43 1.35 0.68
CA GLY A 24 3.91 2.59 1.31
C GLY A 24 2.83 3.68 1.33
N PHE A 25 2.11 3.85 0.22
CA PHE A 25 1.00 4.81 0.16
C PHE A 25 -0.08 4.48 1.18
N PHE A 26 -0.48 3.21 1.30
CA PHE A 26 -1.50 2.81 2.27
C PHE A 26 -1.03 2.79 3.71
N ILE A 27 0.27 2.71 3.99
CA ILE A 27 0.81 2.97 5.33
C ILE A 27 0.59 4.45 5.67
N MET A 28 0.95 5.36 4.77
CA MET A 28 0.72 6.80 5.00
C MET A 28 -0.78 7.13 5.19
N ILE A 29 -1.67 6.59 4.34
CA ILE A 29 -3.13 6.80 4.51
C ILE A 29 -3.64 6.19 5.82
N LYS A 30 -3.06 5.07 6.28
CA LYS A 30 -3.40 4.46 7.57
C LYS A 30 -3.05 5.39 8.73
N ASP A 31 -1.87 6.00 8.67
CA ASP A 31 -1.42 6.95 9.70
C ASP A 31 -2.31 8.20 9.71
N ILE A 32 -2.63 8.76 8.52
CA ILE A 32 -3.58 9.87 8.37
C ILE A 32 -4.95 9.54 8.98
N LEU A 33 -5.52 8.38 8.66
CA LEU A 33 -6.84 8.01 9.17
C LEU A 33 -6.85 7.83 10.69
N ARG A 34 -5.80 7.21 11.25
CA ARG A 34 -5.65 7.06 12.71
C ARG A 34 -5.57 8.40 13.39
N ASP A 35 -4.70 9.27 12.90
CA ASP A 35 -4.50 10.62 13.42
C ASP A 35 -5.80 11.43 13.37
N LEU A 36 -6.56 11.34 12.27
CA LEU A 36 -7.89 11.94 12.18
C LEU A 36 -8.85 11.39 13.24
N PHE A 37 -8.91 10.07 13.43
CA PHE A 37 -9.77 9.48 14.45
C PHE A 37 -9.36 9.85 15.88
N ILE A 38 -8.05 10.03 16.14
CA ILE A 38 -7.52 10.54 17.42
C ILE A 38 -8.00 11.98 17.63
N ILE A 39 -7.85 12.85 16.62
CA ILE A 39 -8.33 14.24 16.69
C ILE A 39 -9.84 14.28 17.02
N LEU A 40 -10.62 13.43 16.34
CA LEU A 40 -12.07 13.29 16.53
C LEU A 40 -12.47 12.59 17.85
N ASN A 41 -11.51 12.17 18.68
CA ASN A 41 -11.74 11.49 19.95
C ASN A 41 -12.59 10.22 19.81
N THR A 42 -12.35 9.46 18.76
CA THR A 42 -13.04 8.20 18.51
C THR A 42 -12.55 7.14 19.50
N ASP A 43 -13.43 6.21 19.90
CA ASP A 43 -13.05 5.05 20.70
C ASP A 43 -11.82 4.31 20.12
N ASN A 44 -10.88 3.93 20.98
CA ASN A 44 -9.59 3.38 20.57
C ASN A 44 -9.72 2.05 19.81
N ALA A 45 -10.64 1.17 20.23
CA ALA A 45 -10.88 -0.09 19.55
C ALA A 45 -11.51 0.15 18.18
N LEU A 46 -12.47 1.08 18.11
CA LEU A 46 -13.11 1.46 16.85
C LEU A 46 -12.13 2.11 15.88
N ASN A 47 -11.24 2.99 16.37
CA ASN A 47 -10.17 3.60 15.56
C ASN A 47 -9.28 2.51 14.96
N PHE A 48 -8.80 1.57 15.78
CA PHE A 48 -7.95 0.47 15.31
C PHE A 48 -8.64 -0.37 14.22
N TRP A 49 -9.83 -0.94 14.51
CA TRP A 49 -10.49 -1.87 13.61
C TRP A 49 -10.96 -1.19 12.32
N THR A 50 -11.55 0.00 12.43
CA THR A 50 -12.00 0.77 11.27
C THR A 50 -10.82 1.07 10.36
N THR A 51 -9.71 1.56 10.92
CA THR A 51 -8.53 1.87 10.11
C THR A 51 -7.98 0.62 9.43
N GLU A 52 -7.81 -0.50 10.14
CA GLU A 52 -7.24 -1.71 9.52
C GLU A 52 -8.13 -2.26 8.39
N ILE A 53 -9.45 -2.32 8.60
CA ILE A 53 -10.41 -2.85 7.61
C ILE A 53 -10.50 -1.93 6.40
N VAL A 54 -10.65 -0.61 6.60
CA VAL A 54 -10.73 0.36 5.51
C VAL A 54 -9.46 0.31 4.65
N ILE A 55 -8.29 0.29 5.28
CA ILE A 55 -7.01 0.20 4.57
C ILE A 55 -6.87 -1.13 3.83
N PHE A 56 -7.31 -2.24 4.41
CA PHE A 56 -7.30 -3.53 3.74
C PHE A 56 -8.17 -3.55 2.47
N VAL A 57 -9.39 -3.02 2.55
CA VAL A 57 -10.31 -2.92 1.42
C VAL A 57 -9.74 -2.02 0.33
N LEU A 58 -9.31 -0.80 0.69
CA LEU A 58 -8.75 0.14 -0.27
C LEU A 58 -7.47 -0.39 -0.91
N PHE A 59 -6.59 -1.02 -0.14
CA PHE A 59 -5.39 -1.68 -0.65
C PHE A 59 -5.73 -2.74 -1.70
N THR A 60 -6.74 -3.57 -1.44
CA THR A 60 -7.16 -4.65 -2.34
C THR A 60 -7.71 -4.10 -3.65
N ILE A 61 -8.61 -3.11 -3.58
CA ILE A 61 -9.21 -2.48 -4.76
C ILE A 61 -8.13 -1.79 -5.61
N THR A 62 -7.29 -0.97 -4.99
CA THR A 62 -6.22 -0.25 -5.69
C THR A 62 -5.21 -1.20 -6.31
N SER A 63 -4.84 -2.27 -5.60
CA SER A 63 -3.96 -3.31 -6.14
C SER A 63 -4.56 -3.97 -7.39
N PHE A 64 -5.84 -4.32 -7.35
CA PHE A 64 -6.53 -4.90 -8.50
C PHE A 64 -6.54 -3.96 -9.71
N LEU A 65 -6.86 -2.68 -9.49
CA LEU A 65 -6.86 -1.66 -10.55
C LEU A 65 -5.46 -1.43 -11.12
N ALA A 66 -4.44 -1.28 -10.26
CA ALA A 66 -3.06 -1.05 -10.66
C ALA A 66 -2.52 -2.21 -11.52
N ILE A 67 -2.71 -3.46 -11.08
CA ILE A 67 -2.27 -4.64 -11.82
C ILE A 67 -2.99 -4.77 -13.16
N LYS A 68 -4.31 -4.52 -13.19
CA LYS A 68 -5.09 -4.53 -14.45
C LYS A 68 -4.59 -3.48 -15.44
N LEU A 69 -4.25 -2.28 -14.98
CA LEU A 69 -3.70 -1.22 -15.81
C LEU A 69 -2.29 -1.56 -16.31
N LEU A 70 -1.44 -2.10 -15.44
CA LEU A 70 -0.08 -2.50 -15.80
C LEU A 70 -0.06 -3.57 -16.90
N PHE A 71 -0.83 -4.64 -16.76
CA PHE A 71 -0.84 -5.68 -17.79
C PHE A 71 -1.41 -5.19 -19.12
N ARG A 72 -2.49 -4.40 -19.11
CA ARG A 72 -3.04 -3.78 -20.33
C ARG A 72 -2.04 -2.86 -21.03
N GLY A 73 -1.28 -2.06 -20.27
CA GLY A 73 -0.28 -1.14 -20.82
C GLY A 73 0.94 -1.84 -21.41
N ILE A 74 1.36 -2.96 -20.81
CA ILE A 74 2.44 -3.80 -21.34
C ILE A 74 2.02 -4.45 -22.67
N GLU A 75 0.80 -4.97 -22.73
CA GLU A 75 0.28 -5.70 -23.89
C GLU A 75 0.09 -4.82 -25.13
N LYS A 76 -0.42 -3.60 -24.97
CA LYS A 76 -0.65 -2.67 -26.09
C LYS A 76 0.64 -2.13 -26.74
N SER A 77 1.82 -2.51 -26.25
CA SER A 77 3.14 -1.92 -26.60
C SER A 77 3.25 -0.41 -26.41
N GLU A 78 2.20 0.22 -25.87
CA GLU A 78 2.05 1.67 -25.67
C GLU A 78 3.14 2.20 -24.73
N PHE A 79 3.63 1.33 -23.83
CA PHE A 79 4.75 1.61 -22.95
C PHE A 79 5.86 0.57 -23.09
N LYS A 80 7.08 1.02 -23.37
CA LYS A 80 8.28 0.20 -23.19
C LYS A 80 8.39 -0.17 -21.70
N THR A 81 8.62 -1.44 -21.38
CA THR A 81 8.80 -1.97 -20.00
C THR A 81 9.73 -1.10 -19.15
N ARG A 82 10.80 -0.56 -19.76
CA ARG A 82 11.73 0.37 -19.11
C ARG A 82 11.07 1.68 -18.64
N LYS A 83 10.14 2.24 -19.41
CA LYS A 83 9.42 3.48 -19.05
C LYS A 83 8.49 3.23 -17.87
N ILE A 84 7.74 2.12 -17.86
CA ILE A 84 6.90 1.70 -16.72
C ILE A 84 7.75 1.55 -15.46
N PHE A 85 8.87 0.84 -15.58
CA PHE A 85 9.81 0.66 -14.46
C PHE A 85 10.28 2.00 -13.89
N ILE A 86 10.72 2.93 -14.74
CA ILE A 86 11.17 4.27 -14.29
C ILE A 86 10.02 5.05 -13.63
N THR A 87 8.81 5.02 -14.19
CA THR A 87 7.65 5.69 -13.59
C THR A 87 7.33 5.13 -12.21
N LEU A 88 7.31 3.81 -12.04
CA LEU A 88 7.06 3.17 -10.74
C LEU A 88 8.18 3.44 -9.75
N PHE A 89 9.43 3.46 -10.21
CA PHE A 89 10.58 3.83 -9.40
C PHE A 89 10.44 5.26 -8.86
N ILE A 90 10.16 6.23 -9.74
CA ILE A 90 9.94 7.63 -9.32
C ILE A 90 8.74 7.74 -8.38
N GLY A 91 7.63 7.07 -8.71
CA GLY A 91 6.43 7.04 -7.88
C GLY A 91 6.69 6.52 -6.47
N PHE A 92 7.48 5.45 -6.35
CA PHE A 92 7.91 4.92 -5.06
C PHE A 92 8.64 5.99 -4.23
N PHE A 93 9.62 6.70 -4.81
CA PHE A 93 10.35 7.74 -4.08
C PHE A 93 9.45 8.91 -3.66
N VAL A 94 8.53 9.34 -4.54
CA VAL A 94 7.55 10.37 -4.19
C VAL A 94 6.71 9.95 -2.98
N ILE A 95 6.26 8.69 -2.96
CA ILE A 95 5.48 8.15 -1.83
C ILE A 95 6.31 8.11 -0.55
N GLN A 96 7.59 7.70 -0.62
CA GLN A 96 8.49 7.72 0.54
C GLN A 96 8.69 9.13 1.10
N ILE A 97 8.86 10.13 0.22
CA ILE A 97 8.98 11.53 0.62
C ILE A 97 7.69 12.01 1.29
N LEU A 98 6.52 11.72 0.70
CA LEU A 98 5.23 12.11 1.28
C LEU A 98 5.00 11.45 2.64
N GLN A 99 5.36 10.17 2.79
CA GLN A 99 5.27 9.46 4.06
C GLN A 99 6.16 10.10 5.13
N PHE A 100 7.40 10.43 4.78
CA PHE A 100 8.30 11.15 5.67
C PHE A 100 7.74 12.52 6.08
N LEU A 101 7.27 13.30 5.10
CA LEU A 101 6.68 14.62 5.37
C LEU A 101 5.44 14.51 6.26
N TYR A 102 4.58 13.52 6.03
CA TYR A 102 3.40 13.33 6.87
C TYR A 102 3.78 12.93 8.30
N SER A 103 4.74 12.03 8.47
CA SER A 103 5.22 11.65 9.81
C SER A 103 5.81 12.84 10.57
N TYR A 104 6.54 13.72 9.87
CA TYR A 104 7.20 14.87 10.50
C TYR A 104 6.27 16.05 10.75
N PHE A 105 5.33 16.34 9.85
CA PHE A 105 4.44 17.51 10.00
C PHE A 105 3.05 17.14 10.52
N GLY A 106 2.49 16.03 10.04
CA GLY A 106 1.14 15.58 10.39
C GLY A 106 1.08 14.96 11.77
N THR A 107 1.87 13.90 12.00
CA THR A 107 1.85 13.20 13.29
C THR A 107 2.38 14.07 14.43
N ASP A 108 3.45 14.85 14.22
CA ASP A 108 3.94 15.79 15.24
C ASP A 108 2.88 16.85 15.60
N TYR A 109 2.12 17.36 14.61
CA TYR A 109 1.00 18.26 14.89
C TYR A 109 -0.04 17.61 15.83
N VAL A 110 -0.36 16.33 15.64
CA VAL A 110 -1.30 15.61 16.51
C VAL A 110 -0.71 15.41 17.91
N ILE A 111 0.58 15.09 18.01
CA ILE A 111 1.26 14.94 19.30
C ILE A 111 1.28 16.26 20.07
N GLU A 112 1.53 17.38 19.41
CA GLU A 112 1.58 18.70 20.04
C GLU A 112 0.20 19.21 20.47
N ASN A 113 -0.83 19.03 19.63
CA ASN A 113 -2.15 19.63 19.85
C ASN A 113 -3.16 18.68 20.50
N HIS A 114 -2.94 17.37 20.43
CA HIS A 114 -3.84 16.32 20.92
C HIS A 114 -3.08 15.23 21.70
N ASN A 115 -2.05 15.63 22.45
CA ASN A 115 -1.12 14.74 23.16
C ASN A 115 -1.82 13.67 24.02
N GLU A 116 -2.78 14.07 24.85
CA GLU A 116 -3.49 13.16 25.76
C GLU A 116 -4.19 12.05 24.98
N LYS A 117 -5.01 12.41 23.98
CA LYS A 117 -5.71 11.44 23.11
C LYS A 117 -4.75 10.53 22.36
N PHE A 118 -3.63 11.10 21.88
CA PHE A 118 -2.59 10.33 21.22
C PHE A 118 -1.99 9.29 22.19
N ARG A 119 -1.61 9.71 23.40
CA ARG A 119 -1.09 8.80 24.43
C ARG A 119 -2.10 7.74 24.83
N ASP A 120 -3.38 8.08 24.95
CA ASP A 120 -4.44 7.15 25.28
C ASP A 120 -4.59 6.07 24.22
N PHE A 121 -4.59 6.45 22.94
CA PHE A 121 -4.69 5.49 21.83
C PHE A 121 -3.48 4.55 21.77
N TYR A 122 -2.26 5.10 21.81
CA TYR A 122 -1.05 4.26 21.77
C TYR A 122 -0.82 3.48 23.07
N GLY A 123 -1.31 3.98 24.21
CA GLY A 123 -1.38 3.26 25.47
C GLY A 123 -2.29 2.03 25.36
N TYR A 124 -3.51 2.22 24.84
CA TYR A 124 -4.45 1.13 24.56
C TYR A 124 -3.84 0.06 23.63
N LEU A 125 -3.17 0.46 22.56
CA LEU A 125 -2.50 -0.48 21.65
C LEU A 125 -1.39 -1.28 22.35
N ARG A 126 -0.65 -0.66 23.27
CA ARG A 126 0.42 -1.30 24.03
C ARG A 126 -0.11 -2.31 25.05
N GLU A 127 -1.19 -1.97 25.74
CA GLU A 127 -1.84 -2.84 26.73
C GLU A 127 -2.51 -4.05 26.06
N ASN A 128 -3.04 -3.86 24.85
CA ASN A 128 -3.71 -4.91 24.09
C ASN A 128 -2.78 -5.53 23.04
N SER A 129 -1.77 -6.26 23.50
CA SER A 129 -0.75 -6.91 22.64
C SER A 129 -1.33 -7.76 21.50
N MET A 130 -2.52 -8.33 21.68
CA MET A 130 -3.25 -9.07 20.64
C MET A 130 -3.60 -8.22 19.41
N LEU A 131 -3.78 -6.91 19.56
CA LEU A 131 -4.01 -6.00 18.42
C LEU A 131 -2.78 -5.90 17.52
N GLY A 132 -1.57 -5.95 18.10
CA GLY A 132 -0.33 -6.04 17.32
C GLY A 132 -0.26 -7.31 16.49
N PHE A 133 -0.68 -8.45 17.06
CA PHE A 133 -0.81 -9.71 16.34
C PHE A 133 -1.81 -9.61 15.18
N TYR A 134 -3.01 -9.05 15.42
CA TYR A 134 -4.01 -8.87 14.37
C TYR A 134 -3.54 -7.92 13.26
N SER A 135 -2.89 -6.80 13.60
CA SER A 135 -2.32 -5.87 12.61
C SER A 135 -1.29 -6.58 11.72
N SER A 136 -0.45 -7.43 12.30
CA SER A 136 0.53 -8.24 11.58
C SER A 136 -0.13 -9.27 10.67
N LEU A 137 -1.17 -9.96 11.16
CA LEU A 137 -1.95 -10.93 10.38
C LEU A 137 -2.62 -10.27 9.18
N ILE A 138 -3.21 -9.09 9.36
CA ILE A 138 -3.78 -8.28 8.26
C ILE A 138 -2.69 -7.89 7.26
N GLY A 139 -1.48 -7.55 7.73
CA GLY A 139 -0.31 -7.32 6.87
C GLY A 139 0.03 -8.51 5.99
N ILE A 140 0.06 -9.72 6.56
CA ILE A 140 0.27 -10.97 5.82
C ILE A 140 -0.85 -11.18 4.80
N CYS A 141 -2.12 -10.96 5.18
CA CYS A 141 -3.25 -11.06 4.27
C CYS A 141 -3.13 -10.09 3.08
N LYS A 142 -2.68 -8.85 3.29
CA LYS A 142 -2.44 -7.89 2.19
C LYS A 142 -1.41 -8.42 1.20
N TYR A 143 -0.32 -9.00 1.70
CA TYR A 143 0.72 -9.60 0.86
C TYR A 143 0.18 -10.78 0.03
N LEU A 144 -0.54 -11.70 0.67
CA LEU A 144 -1.17 -12.84 -0.02
C LEU A 144 -2.18 -12.38 -1.07
N MET A 145 -3.04 -11.41 -0.71
CA MET A 145 -4.03 -10.83 -1.63
C MET A 145 -3.36 -10.20 -2.84
N PHE A 146 -2.27 -9.45 -2.66
CA PHE A 146 -1.52 -8.87 -3.77
C PHE A 146 -0.99 -9.95 -4.71
N GLY A 147 -0.43 -11.04 -4.18
CA GLY A 147 0.01 -12.19 -4.98
C GLY A 147 -1.13 -12.83 -5.78
N ILE A 148 -2.28 -13.06 -5.14
CA ILE A 148 -3.49 -13.58 -5.81
C ILE A 148 -3.94 -12.66 -6.94
N ILE A 149 -3.96 -11.35 -6.71
CA ILE A 149 -4.34 -10.34 -7.71
C ILE A 149 -3.41 -10.40 -8.93
N ILE A 150 -2.11 -10.56 -8.73
CA ILE A 150 -1.15 -10.73 -9.85
C ILE A 150 -1.48 -11.98 -10.67
N LEU A 151 -1.75 -13.11 -10.00
CA LEU A 151 -2.07 -14.38 -10.68
C LEU A 151 -3.36 -14.28 -11.50
N ILE A 152 -4.41 -13.68 -10.93
CA ILE A 152 -5.69 -13.46 -11.62
C ILE A 152 -5.48 -12.49 -12.80
N GLY A 153 -4.79 -11.37 -12.58
CA GLY A 153 -4.52 -10.38 -13.62
C GLY A 153 -3.84 -10.98 -14.85
N LYS A 154 -2.86 -11.89 -14.64
CA LYS A 154 -2.20 -12.61 -15.73
C LYS A 154 -3.18 -13.53 -16.50
N LYS A 155 -4.04 -14.27 -15.79
CA LYS A 155 -5.01 -15.20 -16.40
C LYS A 155 -6.07 -14.47 -17.23
N THR A 156 -6.60 -13.35 -16.72
CA THR A 156 -7.61 -12.55 -17.42
C THR A 156 -7.09 -12.04 -18.77
N VAL A 157 -5.82 -11.63 -18.82
CA VAL A 157 -5.19 -11.12 -20.03
C VAL A 157 -4.91 -12.22 -21.04
N ALA A 158 -4.42 -13.39 -20.60
CA ALA A 158 -4.22 -14.53 -21.49
C ALA A 158 -5.53 -14.94 -22.20
N ASN A 159 -6.65 -14.98 -21.48
CA ASN A 159 -7.94 -15.39 -22.06
C ASN A 159 -8.53 -14.37 -23.05
N THR A 160 -8.15 -13.09 -23.00
CA THR A 160 -8.56 -12.09 -24.00
C THR A 160 -7.75 -12.15 -25.30
N VAL A 161 -6.61 -12.85 -25.32
CA VAL A 161 -5.76 -12.99 -26.52
C VAL A 161 -6.16 -14.20 -27.37
N TYR A 162 -6.80 -15.20 -26.76
CA TYR A 162 -7.20 -16.45 -27.41
C TYR A 162 -8.69 -16.54 -27.77
N ASN A 163 -9.44 -15.43 -27.65
CA ASN A 163 -10.81 -15.27 -28.13
C ASN A 163 -10.85 -14.14 -29.16
#